data_AF-X1LWH7-F1
#
_entry.id   AF-X1LWH7-F1
#
_cell.length_a   1.000
_cell.length_b   1.000
_cell.length_c   1.000
_cell.angle_alpha   90.00
_cell.angle_beta   90.00
_cell.angle_gamma   90.00
#
_symmetry.space_group_name_H-M   'P 1'
#
loop_
_entity.id
_entity.type
_entity.pdbx_description
1 polymer ?
#
loop_
_entity_poly.entity_id
_entity_poly.type
_entity_poly.pdbx_seq_one_letter_code
_entity_poly.pdbx_strand_id
1 'polypeptide(L)'
;TEELNSLIERIVDLEAIIKRNFYHPDFHGSTSIKCTLPALVPGMSYEGLEIADGDSASATFAFMAWGRYTNEEIERVKKNLFEYCGQDTLAMVKLHQKLYEFVNI
;
A
#
# COMPACT_ATOMS: atom_id res chain seq x y z
N THR A 1 -26.64 10.12 9.33
CA THR A 1 -25.50 10.70 8.59
C THR A 1 -24.34 11.06 9.51
N GLU A 2 -24.58 11.40 10.78
CA GLU A 2 -23.53 11.65 11.78
C GLU A 2 -22.51 10.49 11.92
N GLU A 3 -22.96 9.24 11.99
CA GLU A 3 -22.05 8.08 12.07
C GLU A 3 -21.09 8.00 10.87
N LEU A 4 -21.58 8.24 9.65
CA LEU A 4 -20.75 8.22 8.44
C LEU A 4 -19.76 9.38 8.43
N ASN A 5 -20.17 10.58 8.85
CA ASN A 5 -19.28 11.74 8.92
C ASN A 5 -18.14 11.52 9.93
N SER A 6 -18.42 10.85 11.05
CA SER A 6 -17.38 10.52 12.04
C SER A 6 -16.29 9.59 11.50
N LEU A 7 -16.60 8.77 10.49
CA LEU A 7 -15.61 7.93 9.81
C LEU A 7 -14.72 8.77 8.89
N ILE A 8 -15.29 9.74 8.16
CA ILE A 8 -14.55 10.61 7.24
C ILE A 8 -13.47 11.39 8.00
N GLU A 9 -13.78 11.90 9.19
CA GLU A 9 -12.84 12.66 10.03
C GLU A 9 -11.64 11.82 10.50
N ARG A 10 -11.75 10.49 10.46
CA ARG A 10 -10.70 9.55 10.88
C ARG A 10 -9.87 9.01 9.72
N ILE A 11 -10.26 9.30 8.48
CA ILE A 11 -9.53 8.88 7.28
C ILE A 11 -8.51 9.96 6.94
N VAL A 12 -7.25 9.58 6.93
CA VAL A 12 -6.14 10.45 6.57
C VAL A 12 -5.47 9.91 5.31
N ASP A 13 -5.38 10.75 4.28
CA ASP A 13 -4.62 10.47 3.07
C ASP A 13 -3.14 10.83 3.29
N LEU A 14 -2.31 9.81 3.51
CA LEU A 14 -0.88 9.98 3.74
C LEU A 14 -0.14 10.46 2.48
N GLU A 15 -0.56 10.05 1.29
CA GLU A 15 0.08 10.49 0.04
C GLU A 15 -0.10 12.00 -0.16
N ALA A 16 -1.30 12.52 0.11
CA ALA A 16 -1.55 13.95 0.05
C ALA A 16 -0.66 14.75 1.00
N ILE A 17 -0.35 14.21 2.19
CA ILE A 17 0.58 14.83 3.15
C ILE A 17 2.00 14.85 2.58
N ILE A 18 2.49 13.72 2.09
CA ILE A 18 3.84 13.61 1.49
C ILE A 18 3.95 14.60 0.33
N LYS A 19 3.03 14.54 -0.64
CA LYS A 19 3.06 15.34 -1.86
C LYS A 19 3.10 16.85 -1.62
N ARG A 20 2.50 17.33 -0.54
CA ARG A 20 2.44 18.77 -0.21
C ARG A 20 3.60 19.26 0.64
N ASN A 21 4.15 18.40 1.50
CA ASN A 21 5.03 18.85 2.58
C ASN A 21 6.42 18.20 2.59
N PHE A 22 6.64 17.16 1.79
CA PHE A 22 7.86 16.37 1.86
C PHE A 22 8.33 15.93 0.47
N TYR A 23 9.63 16.01 0.22
CA TYR A 23 10.23 15.51 -1.02
C TYR A 23 11.58 14.87 -0.75
N HIS A 24 11.81 13.70 -1.35
CA HIS A 24 13.10 13.04 -1.39
C HIS A 24 13.58 12.95 -2.85
N PRO A 25 14.88 13.14 -3.15
CA PRO A 25 15.40 13.02 -4.52
C PRO A 25 15.00 11.72 -5.23
N ASP A 26 15.03 10.60 -4.50
CA ASP A 26 14.69 9.26 -5.02
C ASP A 26 13.19 9.04 -5.28
N PHE A 27 12.32 10.03 -5.00
CA PHE A 27 10.92 9.97 -5.41
C PHE A 27 10.76 10.12 -6.93
N HIS A 28 11.72 10.76 -7.61
CA HIS A 28 11.70 11.00 -9.05
C HIS A 28 10.37 11.58 -9.55
N GLY A 29 9.77 12.50 -8.78
CA GLY A 29 8.48 13.13 -9.09
C GLY A 29 7.23 12.29 -8.80
N SER A 30 7.36 11.06 -8.28
CA SER A 30 6.26 10.19 -7.90
C SER A 30 6.13 10.05 -6.38
N THR A 31 4.91 10.18 -5.87
CA THR A 31 4.59 10.01 -4.44
C THR A 31 3.89 8.70 -4.12
N SER A 32 3.81 7.78 -5.10
CA SER A 32 3.20 6.48 -4.86
C SER A 32 3.93 5.72 -3.75
N ILE A 33 3.21 4.85 -3.04
CA ILE A 33 3.78 4.05 -1.96
C ILE A 33 5.00 3.22 -2.41
N LYS A 34 5.01 2.74 -3.66
CA LYS A 34 6.13 1.95 -4.19
C LYS A 34 7.40 2.75 -4.45
N CYS A 35 7.26 4.05 -4.71
CA CYS A 35 8.39 4.95 -4.88
C CYS A 35 8.88 5.49 -3.52
N THR A 36 7.94 5.87 -2.67
CA THR A 36 8.25 6.52 -1.38
C THR A 36 8.75 5.53 -0.34
N LEU A 37 8.20 4.31 -0.28
CA LEU A 37 8.57 3.29 0.69
C LEU A 37 10.07 2.92 0.67
N PRO A 38 10.66 2.47 -0.46
CA PRO A 38 12.07 2.10 -0.47
C PRO A 38 13.01 3.30 -0.25
N ALA A 39 12.60 4.50 -0.66
CA ALA A 39 13.39 5.72 -0.45
C ALA A 39 13.45 6.13 1.03
N LEU A 40 12.34 6.01 1.76
CA LEU A 40 12.26 6.43 3.17
C LEU A 40 12.54 5.30 4.17
N VAL A 41 12.27 4.06 3.78
CA VAL A 41 12.45 2.86 4.59
C VAL A 41 13.29 1.86 3.80
N PRO A 42 14.62 2.08 3.69
CA PRO A 42 15.50 1.19 2.96
C PRO A 42 15.37 -0.27 3.44
N GLY A 43 15.31 -1.21 2.50
CA GLY A 43 15.09 -2.63 2.78
C GLY A 43 13.62 -3.07 2.81
N MET A 44 12.67 -2.15 2.59
CA MET A 44 11.26 -2.49 2.41
C MET A 44 10.78 -2.10 1.02
N SER A 45 10.26 -3.06 0.27
CA SER A 45 9.72 -2.88 -1.08
C SER A 45 8.64 -3.94 -1.37
N TYR A 46 8.14 -3.99 -2.59
CA TYR A 46 7.23 -5.05 -3.07
C TYR A 46 7.99 -6.12 -3.87
N GLU A 47 9.33 -6.06 -3.88
CA GLU A 47 10.16 -7.00 -4.60
C GLU A 47 10.04 -8.41 -3.99
N GLY A 48 9.93 -9.42 -4.86
CA GLY A 48 9.78 -10.81 -4.45
C GLY A 48 8.34 -11.26 -4.17
N LEU A 49 7.35 -10.35 -4.17
CA LEU A 49 5.94 -10.73 -4.12
C LEU A 49 5.45 -11.23 -5.49
N GLU A 50 4.63 -12.29 -5.50
CA GLU A 50 4.01 -12.78 -6.73
C GLU A 50 3.01 -11.76 -7.31
N ILE A 51 2.32 -11.03 -6.43
CA ILE A 51 1.50 -9.86 -6.76
C ILE A 51 2.19 -8.65 -6.16
N ALA A 52 2.69 -7.76 -7.01
CA ALA A 52 3.48 -6.61 -6.58
C ALA A 52 2.89 -5.27 -7.03
N ASP A 53 1.71 -5.27 -7.66
CA ASP A 53 1.04 -4.06 -8.11
C ASP A 53 -0.48 -4.10 -7.99
N GLY A 54 -1.06 -2.91 -7.85
CA GLY A 54 -2.50 -2.75 -7.57
C GLY A 54 -3.40 -3.16 -8.73
N ASP A 55 -2.95 -3.03 -9.97
CA ASP A 55 -3.73 -3.44 -11.15
C ASP A 55 -3.81 -4.97 -11.20
N SER A 56 -2.68 -5.65 -11.02
CA SER A 56 -2.59 -7.10 -10.91
C SER A 56 -3.37 -7.63 -9.71
N ALA A 57 -3.28 -6.98 -8.54
CA ALA A 57 -4.04 -7.37 -7.35
C ALA A 57 -5.56 -7.26 -7.61
N SER A 58 -6.00 -6.14 -8.19
CA SER A 58 -7.42 -5.91 -8.50
C SER A 58 -7.96 -6.90 -9.53
N ALA A 59 -7.20 -7.15 -10.61
CA ALA A 59 -7.57 -8.13 -11.63
C ALA A 59 -7.62 -9.55 -11.06
N THR A 60 -6.63 -9.93 -10.26
CA THR A 60 -6.55 -11.23 -9.61
C THR A 60 -7.74 -11.45 -8.68
N PHE A 61 -8.07 -10.45 -7.86
CA PHE A 61 -9.25 -10.51 -7.00
C PHE A 61 -10.55 -10.64 -7.81
N ALA A 62 -10.72 -9.85 -8.88
CA ALA A 62 -11.90 -9.91 -9.74
C ALA A 62 -12.06 -11.28 -10.42
N PHE A 63 -10.97 -11.85 -10.93
CA PHE A 63 -10.96 -13.20 -11.53
C PHE A 63 -11.30 -14.28 -10.51
N MET A 64 -10.79 -14.17 -9.28
CA MET A 64 -11.18 -15.06 -8.19
C MET A 64 -12.67 -14.94 -7.85
N ALA A 65 -13.20 -13.72 -7.74
CA ALA A 65 -14.61 -13.48 -7.45
C ALA A 65 -15.54 -14.00 -8.57
N TRP A 66 -15.08 -13.99 -9.82
CA TRP A 66 -15.81 -14.55 -10.97
C TRP A 66 -15.61 -16.05 -11.19
N GLY A 67 -14.90 -16.75 -10.29
CA GLY A 67 -14.69 -18.19 -10.40
C GLY A 67 -13.80 -18.59 -11.59
N ARG A 68 -12.83 -17.74 -11.95
CA ARG A 68 -11.88 -18.00 -13.05
C ARG A 68 -10.65 -18.81 -12.64
N TYR A 69 -10.54 -19.19 -11.37
CA TYR A 69 -9.48 -20.06 -10.84
C TYR A 69 -10.06 -21.42 -10.45
N THR A 70 -9.26 -22.47 -10.57
CA THR A 70 -9.64 -23.79 -10.05
C THR A 70 -9.56 -23.82 -8.53
N ASN A 71 -10.17 -24.84 -7.91
CA ASN A 71 -10.11 -25.02 -6.45
C ASN A 71 -8.67 -25.14 -5.94
N GLU A 72 -7.78 -25.76 -6.73
CA GLU A 72 -6.37 -25.93 -6.40
C GLU A 72 -5.60 -24.60 -6.47
N GLU A 73 -6.02 -23.68 -7.34
CA GLU A 73 -5.36 -22.37 -7.53
C GLU A 73 -5.83 -21.32 -6.52
N ILE A 74 -7.09 -21.40 -6.07
CA ILE A 74 -7.71 -20.39 -5.20
C ILE A 74 -6.88 -20.14 -3.93
N GLU A 75 -6.40 -21.18 -3.26
CA GLU A 75 -5.66 -21.02 -2.01
C GLU A 75 -4.29 -20.35 -2.21
N ARG A 76 -3.62 -20.63 -3.34
CA ARG A 76 -2.38 -19.92 -3.72
C ARG A 76 -2.68 -18.45 -4.01
N VAL A 77 -3.69 -18.16 -4.82
CA VAL A 77 -4.08 -16.80 -5.20
C VAL A 77 -4.46 -15.97 -3.97
N LYS A 78 -5.27 -16.52 -3.06
CA LYS A 78 -5.61 -15.86 -1.80
C LYS A 78 -4.38 -15.54 -0.98
N LYS A 79 -3.46 -16.50 -0.82
CA LYS A 79 -2.23 -16.29 -0.06
C LYS A 79 -1.43 -15.11 -0.63
N ASN A 80 -1.24 -15.06 -1.95
CA ASN A 80 -0.50 -14.00 -2.60
C ASN A 80 -1.19 -12.63 -2.46
N LEU A 81 -2.53 -12.58 -2.55
CA LEU A 81 -3.29 -11.36 -2.28
C LEU A 81 -3.14 -10.92 -0.82
N PHE A 82 -3.16 -11.84 0.14
CA PHE A 82 -2.96 -11.51 1.55
C PHE A 82 -1.56 -10.99 1.84
N GLU A 83 -0.53 -11.58 1.22
CA GLU A 83 0.85 -11.08 1.34
C GLU A 83 0.97 -9.65 0.80
N TYR A 84 0.40 -9.38 -0.39
CA TYR A 84 0.36 -8.03 -0.96
C TYR A 84 -0.40 -7.03 -0.08
N CYS A 85 -1.63 -7.35 0.35
CA CYS A 85 -2.42 -6.46 1.20
C CYS A 85 -1.78 -6.24 2.59
N GLY A 86 -1.11 -7.27 3.11
CA GLY A 86 -0.33 -7.18 4.34
C GLY A 86 0.85 -6.22 4.19
N GLN A 87 1.55 -6.28 3.05
CA GLN A 87 2.64 -5.37 2.71
C GLN A 87 2.15 -3.92 2.58
N ASP A 88 1.04 -3.68 1.88
CA ASP A 88 0.41 -2.35 1.78
C ASP A 88 0.14 -1.76 3.18
N THR A 89 -0.43 -2.56 4.07
CA THR A 89 -0.75 -2.13 5.45
C THR A 89 0.51 -1.80 6.24
N LEU A 90 1.50 -2.68 6.22
CA LEU A 90 2.76 -2.48 6.96
C LEU A 90 3.55 -1.30 6.42
N ALA A 91 3.59 -1.13 5.10
CA ALA A 91 4.23 -0.02 4.41
C ALA A 91 3.68 1.33 4.89
N MET A 92 2.36 1.46 5.01
CA MET A 92 1.72 2.69 5.51
C MET A 92 2.12 3.02 6.95
N VAL A 93 2.18 2.01 7.82
CA VAL A 93 2.63 2.20 9.21
C VAL A 93 4.09 2.65 9.26
N LYS A 94 4.95 2.02 8.47
CA LYS A 94 6.39 2.32 8.44
C LYS A 94 6.70 3.69 7.85
N LEU A 95 6.00 4.06 6.78
CA LEU A 95 6.09 5.40 6.22
C LEU A 95 5.63 6.47 7.22
N HIS A 96 4.49 6.26 7.88
CA HIS A 96 4.02 7.18 8.91
C HIS A 96 5.03 7.33 10.05
N GLN A 97 5.57 6.22 10.56
CA GLN A 97 6.63 6.25 11.59
C GLN A 97 7.83 7.08 11.13
N LYS A 98 8.31 6.85 9.90
CA LYS A 98 9.46 7.57 9.36
C LYS A 98 9.21 9.07 9.18
N LEU A 99 8.03 9.45 8.68
CA LEU A 99 7.65 10.86 8.54
C LEU A 99 7.52 11.53 9.90
N TYR A 100 6.98 10.83 10.89
CA TYR A 100 6.87 11.33 12.26
C TYR A 100 8.25 11.60 12.88
N GLU A 101 9.25 10.74 12.62
CA GLU A 101 10.63 10.98 13.03
C GLU A 101 11.18 12.30 12.46
N PHE A 102 10.90 12.65 11.20
CA PHE A 102 11.40 13.90 10.61
C PHE A 102 10.79 15.18 11.21
N VAL A 103 9.58 15.09 11.78
CA VAL A 103 8.87 16.26 12.33
C VAL A 103 9.20 16.50 13.81
N ASN A 104 9.60 15.46 14.55
CA ASN A 104 9.83 15.54 16.00
C ASN A 104 11.33 15.54 16.38
N ILE A 105 12.18 16.06 15.49
CA ILE A 105 13.61 16.34 15.75
C ILE A 105 13.78 17.78 16.23
#